data_AF-A0A1E7IAK7-F1
#
_entry.id   AF-A0A1E7IAK7-F1
#
_cell.length_a   1.000
_cell.length_b   1.000
_cell.length_c   1.000
_cell.angle_alpha   90.00
_cell.angle_beta   90.00
_cell.angle_gamma   90.00
#
_symmetry.space_group_name_H-M   'P 1'
#
loop_
_entity.id
_entity.type
_entity.pdbx_description
1 polymer ?
#
loop_
_entity_poly.entity_id
_entity_poly.type
_entity_poly.pdbx_seq_one_letter_code
_entity_poly.pdbx_strand_id
1 'polypeptide(L)' 'MNIDWSFLLSALGLAFILEGIPYFLFSERMPRILISIIEKGPKQMRILGLIAMIFGLLLISFGQSLVDL' A
#
# COMPACT_ATOMS: atom_id res chain seq x y z
N MET A 1 6.78 -9.75 23.58
CA MET A 1 6.61 -9.97 22.13
C MET A 1 7.96 -9.78 21.48
N ASN A 2 8.51 -10.81 20.83
CA ASN A 2 9.75 -10.68 20.05
C ASN A 2 9.34 -10.31 18.62
N ILE A 3 9.62 -9.08 18.21
CA ILE A 3 9.26 -8.60 16.88
C ILE A 3 10.32 -9.12 15.92
N ASP A 4 9.89 -9.81 14.86
CA ASP A 4 10.78 -10.15 13.76
C ASP A 4 11.04 -8.90 12.90
N TRP A 5 12.13 -8.22 13.20
CA TRP A 5 12.55 -7.01 12.48
C TRP A 5 12.89 -7.27 11.02
N SER A 6 13.35 -8.48 10.68
CA SER A 6 13.66 -8.84 9.29
C SER A 6 12.37 -8.85 8.47
N PHE A 7 11.35 -9.55 8.99
CA PHE A 7 10.04 -9.61 8.36
C PHE A 7 9.42 -8.21 8.17
N LEU A 8 9.45 -7.38 9.23
CA LEU A 8 8.89 -6.04 9.19
C LEU A 8 9.62 -5.15 8.16
N LEU A 9 10.96 -5.15 8.16
CA LEU A 9 11.76 -4.34 7.24
C LEU A 9 11.60 -4.81 5.79
N SER A 10 11.52 -6.12 5.53
CA SER A 10 11.25 -6.65 4.19
C SER A 10 9.87 -6.24 3.69
N ALA A 11 8.83 -6.37 4.51
CA ALA A 11 7.47 -5.96 4.15
C ALA A 11 7.40 -4.44 3.87
N LEU A 12 8.06 -3.63 4.71
CA LEU A 12 8.14 -2.18 4.52
C LEU A 12 8.91 -1.81 3.25
N GLY A 13 10.03 -2.48 2.97
CA GLY A 13 10.81 -2.28 1.76
C GLY A 13 10.02 -2.62 0.49
N LEU A 14 9.28 -3.73 0.52
CA LEU A 14 8.39 -4.11 -0.58
C LEU A 14 7.29 -3.06 -0.80
N ALA A 15 6.69 -2.53 0.26
CA ALA A 15 5.69 -1.47 0.17
C ALA A 15 6.25 -0.21 -0.50
N PHE A 16 7.47 0.21 -0.16
CA PHE A 16 8.12 1.35 -0.82
C PHE A 16 8.44 1.11 -2.30
N ILE A 17 8.88 -0.11 -2.67
CA ILE A 17 9.11 -0.45 -4.08
C ILE A 17 7.80 -0.39 -4.85
N LEU A 18 6.74 -1.02 -4.34
CA LEU A 18 5.44 -1.07 -4.99
C LEU A 18 4.83 0.33 -5.15
N GLU A 19 4.93 1.17 -4.13
CA GLU A 19 4.47 2.56 -4.19
C GLU A 19 5.35 3.38 -5.15
N GLY A 20 6.67 3.16 -5.17
CA GLY A 20 7.61 3.88 -6.01
C GLY A 20 7.47 3.61 -7.51
N ILE A 21 7.01 2.42 -7.90
CA ILE A 21 6.82 2.04 -9.31
C ILE A 21 5.87 3.02 -10.04
N PRO A 22 4.64 3.29 -9.56
CA PRO A 22 3.77 4.30 -10.15
C PRO A 22 4.40 5.69 -10.26
N TYR A 23 5.12 6.15 -9.23
CA TYR A 23 5.81 7.45 -9.27
C TYR A 23 6.94 7.49 -10.30
N PHE A 24 7.66 6.38 -10.48
CA PHE A 24 8.75 6.30 -11.44
C PHE A 24 8.27 6.14 -12.89
N LEU A 25 7.39 5.18 -13.15
CA LEU A 25 6.91 4.86 -14.51
C LEU A 25 5.90 5.86 -15.05
N PHE A 26 5.11 6.50 -14.17
CA PHE A 26 4.02 7.40 -14.56
C PHE A 26 4.21 8.81 -13.99
N SER A 27 5.46 9.25 -13.85
CA SER A 27 5.85 10.55 -13.29
C SER A 27 5.08 11.74 -13.89
N GLU A 28 4.72 11.68 -15.17
CA GLU A 28 3.92 12.71 -15.85
C GLU A 28 2.44 12.74 -15.43
N ARG A 29 1.86 11.60 -15.05
CA ARG A 29 0.43 11.45 -14.73
C ARG A 29 0.15 11.54 -13.23
N MET A 30 1.11 11.11 -12.40
CA MET A 30 0.96 11.05 -10.94
C MET A 30 0.56 12.39 -10.30
N PRO A 31 1.13 13.55 -10.66
CA PRO A 31 0.72 14.83 -10.07
C PRO A 31 -0.78 15.11 -10.27
N ARG A 32 -1.32 14.81 -11.45
CA ARG A 32 -2.75 14.99 -11.76
C ARG A 32 -3.62 14.05 -10.92
N ILE A 33 -3.18 12.80 -10.76
CA ILE A 33 -3.87 11.81 -9.92
C ILE A 33 -3.91 12.30 -8.47
N LEU A 34 -2.77 12.72 -7.90
CA LEU A 34 -2.69 13.21 -6.52
C LEU A 34 -3.60 14.44 -6.29
N ILE A 35 -3.61 15.39 -7.23
CA ILE A 35 -4.50 16.56 -7.15
C ILE A 35 -5.97 16.12 -7.12
N SER A 36 -6.38 15.21 -8.02
CA SER A 36 -7.76 14.71 -8.06
C SER A 36 -8.19 13.97 -6.78
N ILE A 37 -7.22 13.41 -6.05
CA ILE A 37 -7.44 12.72 -4.79
C ILE A 37 -7.64 13.73 -3.65
N ILE A 38 -6.82 14.78 -3.60
CA ILE A 38 -6.90 15.86 -2.61
C ILE A 38 -8.22 16.63 -2.74
N GLU A 39 -8.65 16.91 -3.97
CA GLU A 39 -9.89 17.65 -4.27
C GLU A 39 -11.16 16.96 -3.76
N LYS A 40 -11.13 15.63 -3.58
CA LYS A 40 -12.30 14.86 -3.08
C LYS A 40 -12.60 15.11 -1.61
N GLY A 41 -11.66 15.67 -0.84
CA GLY A 41 -11.84 15.99 0.58
C GLY A 41 -11.59 14.82 1.55
N PRO A 42 -11.61 15.10 2.88
CA PRO A 42 -11.09 14.19 3.90
C PRO A 42 -11.90 12.90 4.08
N LYS A 43 -13.22 12.93 3.81
CA LYS A 43 -14.08 11.74 3.97
C LYS A 43 -13.72 10.65 2.96
N GLN A 44 -13.54 11.03 1.70
CA GLN A 44 -13.17 10.15 0.60
C GLN A 44 -11.75 9.61 0.78
N MET A 45 -10.83 10.44 1.26
CA MET A 45 -9.48 10.00 1.61
C MET A 45 -9.47 8.92 2.69
N ARG A 46 -10.30 9.05 3.74
CA ARG A 46 -10.44 8.03 4.78
C ARG A 46 -11.01 6.71 4.24
N ILE A 47 -11.99 6.78 3.34
CA ILE A 47 -12.57 5.58 2.71
C ILE A 47 -11.51 4.88 1.84
N LEU A 48 -10.75 5.63 1.04
CA LEU A 48 -9.67 5.08 0.23
C LEU A 48 -8.62 4.39 1.12
N GLY A 49 -8.21 5.04 2.21
CA GLY A 49 -7.30 4.45 3.18
C GLY A 49 -7.84 3.18 3.83
N LEU A 50 -9.13 3.16 4.18
CA LEU A 50 -9.77 1.96 4.75
C LEU A 50 -9.79 0.80 3.75
N ILE A 51 -10.14 1.07 2.49
CA ILE A 51 -10.11 0.07 1.42
C ILE A 51 -8.68 -0.47 1.24
N ALA A 52 -7.67 0.41 1.22
CA ALA A 52 -6.27 0.01 1.11
C ALA A 52 -5.82 -0.87 2.30
N MET A 53 -6.22 -0.54 3.53
CA MET A 53 -5.94 -1.36 4.71
C MET A 53 -6.60 -2.74 4.64
N ILE A 54 -7.87 -2.81 4.25
CA ILE A 54 -8.58 -4.10 4.09
C ILE A 54 -7.90 -4.94 3.00
N PHE A 55 -7.56 -4.34 1.87
CA PHE A 55 -6.88 -5.04 0.79
C PHE A 55 -5.50 -5.55 1.20
N GLY A 56 -4.72 -4.73 1.93
CA GLY A 56 -3.45 -5.13 2.51
C GLY A 56 -3.58 -6.31 3.47
N LEU A 57 -4.61 -6.29 4.33
CA LEU A 57 -4.88 -7.40 5.25
C LEU A 57 -5.22 -8.70 4.50
N LEU A 58 -6.05 -8.61 3.45
CA LEU A 58 -6.40 -9.77 2.61
C LEU A 58 -5.17 -10.33 1.89
N LEU A 59 -4.31 -9.48 1.34
CA LEU A 59 -3.06 -9.90 0.70
C LEU A 59 -2.12 -10.61 1.67
N ILE A 60 -1.97 -10.09 2.90
CA ILE A 60 -1.15 -10.72 3.94
C ILE A 60 -1.72 -12.09 4.29
N SER A 61 -3.04 -12.18 4.53
CA SER A 61 -3.72 -13.44 4.86
C SER A 61 -3.59 -14.47 3.74
N PHE A 62 -3.74 -14.04 2.49
CA PHE A 62 -3.60 -14.90 1.32
C PHE A 62 -2.15 -15.39 1.14
N GLY A 63 -1.18 -14.48 1.28
CA GLY A 63 0.24 -14.83 1.20
C GLY A 63 0.67 -15.82 2.28
N GLN A 64 0.20 -15.65 3.51
CA GLN A 64 0.46 -16.62 4.60
C GLN A 64 -0.17 -17.98 4.29
N SER A 65 -1.43 -18.00 3.84
CA SER A 65 -2.11 -19.24 3.47
C SER A 65 -1.41 -20.02 2.35
N LEU A 66 -0.68 -19.35 1.45
CA LEU A 66 0.10 -20.02 0.40
C LEU A 66 1.42 -20.60 0.91
N VAL A 67 2.02 -20.01 1.94
CA VAL A 67 3.25 -20.49 2.57
C VAL A 67 2.99 -21.68 3.49
N ASP A 68 1.79 -21.74 4.08
CA ASP A 68 1.35 -22.83 4.96
C ASP A 68 0.84 -24.09 4.21
N LEU A 69 0.86 -24.08 2.86
CA LEU A 69 0.46 -25.17 1.95
C LEU A 69 1.66 -26.01 1.48
#